data_AF-A0A372QSS2-F1
#
_entry.id   AF-A0A372QSS2-F1
#
_cell.length_a   1.000
_cell.length_b   1.000
_cell.length_c   1.000
_cell.angle_alpha   90.00
_cell.angle_beta   90.00
_cell.angle_gamma   90.00
#
_symmetry.space_group_name_H-M   'P 1'
#
loop_
_entity.id
_entity.type
_entity.pdbx_description
1 polymer ?
#
loop_
_entity_poly.entity_id
_entity_poly.type
_entity_poly.pdbx_seq_one_letter_code
_entity_poly.pdbx_strand_id
1 'polypeptide(L)'
;MKDSIYLDLHIAAHNIDGIASTPSIQKLHSLLEFIEENNIDIMAILETNIDYHQKYFINQNIKSKVYSIIFSERDQKTKGSGTREI
;
A
#
# COMPACT_ATOMS: atom_id res chain seq x y z
N MET A 1 4.02 -14.54 38.53
CA MET A 1 4.48 -13.76 37.36
C MET A 1 3.29 -13.59 36.45
N LYS A 2 2.96 -12.35 36.09
CA LYS A 2 1.94 -12.09 35.07
C LYS A 2 2.68 -12.17 33.75
N ASP A 3 2.33 -13.12 32.90
CA ASP A 3 2.86 -13.18 31.54
C ASP A 3 2.44 -11.88 30.86
N SER A 4 3.36 -10.92 30.75
CA SER A 4 3.11 -9.74 29.93
C SER A 4 3.13 -10.22 28.50
N ILE A 5 1.97 -10.22 27.84
CA ILE A 5 1.91 -10.42 26.39
C ILE A 5 2.61 -9.20 25.78
N TYR A 6 3.86 -9.38 25.39
CA TYR A 6 4.59 -8.41 24.61
C TYR A 6 4.06 -8.50 23.18
N LEU A 7 3.44 -7.41 22.72
CA LEU A 7 3.00 -7.26 21.34
C LEU A 7 4.00 -6.36 20.64
N ASP A 8 4.71 -6.91 19.66
CA ASP A 8 5.50 -6.14 18.70
C ASP A 8 4.63 -5.84 17.48
N LEU A 9 4.64 -4.59 17.02
CA LEU A 9 3.80 -4.14 15.91
C LEU A 9 4.62 -3.27 14.96
N HIS A 10 4.87 -3.79 13.76
CA HIS A 10 5.63 -3.11 12.73
C HIS A 10 4.70 -2.39 11.76
N ILE A 11 4.79 -1.06 11.75
CA ILE A 11 3.98 -0.19 10.89
C ILE A 11 4.91 0.59 9.97
N ALA A 12 4.56 0.66 8.68
CA ALA A 12 5.29 1.45 7.71
C ALA A 12 4.36 2.24 6.80
N ALA A 13 4.90 3.28 6.16
CA ALA A 13 4.21 4.08 5.17
C ALA A 13 5.14 4.37 3.99
N HIS A 14 4.63 4.30 2.77
CA HIS A 14 5.43 4.56 1.57
C HIS A 14 4.60 5.23 0.47
N ASN A 15 5.15 6.33 -0.07
CA ASN A 15 4.67 6.93 -1.31
C ASN A 15 5.26 6.16 -2.49
N ILE A 16 4.40 5.57 -3.32
CA ILE A 16 4.84 4.77 -4.45
C ILE A 16 4.87 5.53 -5.78
N ASP A 17 4.60 6.84 -5.84
CA ASP A 17 4.55 7.66 -7.07
C ASP A 17 3.78 6.97 -8.22
N GLY A 18 2.58 6.52 -7.92
CA GLY A 18 1.69 5.91 -8.89
C GLY A 18 1.99 4.45 -9.24
N ILE A 19 0.92 3.74 -9.57
CA ILE A 19 0.91 2.39 -10.12
C ILE A 19 0.71 2.39 -11.64
N ALA A 20 0.39 3.53 -12.24
CA ALA A 20 -0.07 3.64 -13.63
C ALA A 20 0.97 3.34 -14.74
N SER A 21 2.24 3.10 -14.41
CA SER A 21 3.24 2.67 -15.42
C SER A 21 3.23 1.15 -15.58
N THR A 22 3.25 0.67 -16.83
CA THR A 22 3.33 -0.73 -17.31
C THR A 22 4.60 -1.45 -16.83
N PRO A 23 4.76 -1.71 -15.52
CA PRO A 23 4.10 -2.88 -14.94
C PRO A 23 3.57 -2.63 -13.51
N SER A 24 2.34 -2.13 -13.43
CA SER A 24 1.56 -1.93 -12.19
C SER A 24 1.58 -3.13 -11.24
N ILE A 25 1.55 -4.35 -11.79
CA ILE A 25 1.54 -5.59 -11.02
C ILE A 25 2.91 -5.95 -10.44
N GLN A 26 4.01 -5.69 -11.15
CA GLN A 26 5.36 -6.01 -10.64
C GLN A 26 5.70 -5.13 -9.45
N LYS A 27 5.41 -3.83 -9.53
CA LYS A 27 5.64 -2.88 -8.44
C LYS A 27 4.87 -3.28 -7.17
N LEU A 28 3.67 -3.78 -7.36
CA LEU A 28 2.83 -4.29 -6.28
C LEU A 28 3.34 -5.61 -5.70
N HIS A 29 3.81 -6.53 -6.54
CA HIS A 29 4.46 -7.77 -6.07
C HIS A 29 5.72 -7.48 -5.26
N SER A 30 6.61 -6.62 -5.76
CA SER A 30 7.82 -6.22 -5.04
C SER A 30 7.50 -5.52 -3.72
N LEU A 31 6.40 -4.75 -3.66
CA LEU A 31 5.95 -4.15 -2.41
C LEU A 31 5.43 -5.20 -1.42
N LEU A 32 4.67 -6.19 -1.87
CA LEU A 32 4.19 -7.28 -1.01
C LEU A 32 5.35 -8.13 -0.49
N GLU A 33 6.32 -8.45 -1.34
CA GLU A 33 7.55 -9.15 -0.97
C GLU A 33 8.34 -8.35 0.09
N PHE A 34 8.50 -7.04 -0.12
CA PHE A 34 9.13 -6.16 0.87
C PHE A 34 8.40 -6.15 2.22
N ILE A 35 7.07 -6.09 2.22
CA ILE A 35 6.26 -6.11 3.45
C ILE A 35 6.46 -7.42 4.20
N GLU A 36 6.47 -8.55 3.50
CA GLU A 36 6.67 -9.88 4.07
C GLU A 36 8.09 -10.05 4.60
N GLU A 37 9.12 -9.72 3.82
CA GLU A 37 10.53 -9.82 4.21
C GLU A 37 10.87 -8.99 5.46
N ASN A 38 10.19 -7.86 5.66
CA ASN A 38 10.42 -6.96 6.79
C ASN A 38 9.46 -7.20 7.97
N ASN A 39 8.62 -8.24 7.91
CA ASN A 39 7.60 -8.53 8.92
C ASN A 39 6.74 -7.30 9.26
N ILE A 40 6.28 -6.56 8.25
CA ILE A 40 5.43 -5.39 8.43
C ILE A 40 3.98 -5.86 8.62
N ASP A 41 3.37 -5.50 9.75
CA ASP A 41 1.99 -5.86 10.08
C ASP A 41 0.98 -4.94 9.38
N ILE A 42 1.30 -3.64 9.29
CA ILE A 42 0.43 -2.62 8.72
C ILE A 42 1.24 -1.71 7.80
N MET A 43 0.81 -1.61 6.54
CA MET A 43 1.44 -0.75 5.55
C MET A 43 0.45 0.29 4.98
N ALA A 44 0.81 1.56 5.06
CA ALA A 44 0.09 2.65 4.39
C ALA A 44 0.76 2.99 3.05
N ILE A 45 0.00 2.96 1.96
CA ILE A 45 0.50 3.23 0.60
C ILE A 45 -0.12 4.52 0.09
N LEU A 46 0.72 5.49 -0.30
CA LEU A 46 0.29 6.82 -0.76
C LEU A 46 0.57 7.04 -2.25
N GLU A 47 -0.12 8.04 -2.82
CA GLU A 47 -0.06 8.45 -4.23
C GLU A 47 -0.15 7.29 -5.23
N THR A 48 -1.01 6.32 -4.92
CA THR A 48 -1.17 5.12 -5.75
C THR A 48 -1.59 5.44 -7.18
N ASN A 49 -2.29 6.56 -7.41
CA ASN A 49 -2.80 7.00 -8.71
C ASN A 49 -3.55 5.89 -9.47
N ILE A 50 -4.20 4.98 -8.73
CA ILE A 50 -4.93 3.83 -9.24
C ILE A 50 -6.34 4.28 -9.67
N ASP A 51 -6.76 3.91 -10.87
CA ASP A 51 -8.14 4.08 -11.34
C ASP A 51 -9.07 2.93 -10.92
N TYR A 52 -10.37 3.03 -11.18
CA TYR A 52 -11.33 2.00 -10.80
C TYR A 52 -11.04 0.61 -11.40
N HIS A 53 -10.59 0.55 -12.67
CA HIS A 53 -10.28 -0.72 -13.34
C HIS A 53 -9.05 -1.39 -12.72
N GLN A 54 -8.04 -0.60 -12.39
CA GLN A 54 -6.84 -1.08 -11.72
C GLN A 54 -7.14 -1.54 -10.29
N LYS A 55 -8.01 -0.84 -9.53
CA LYS A 55 -8.49 -1.31 -8.22
C LYS A 55 -9.12 -2.69 -8.31
N TYR A 56 -10.02 -2.89 -9.28
CA TYR A 56 -10.67 -4.18 -9.50
C TYR A 56 -9.66 -5.28 -9.83
N PHE A 57 -8.73 -5.01 -10.75
CA PHE A 57 -7.69 -5.96 -11.15
C PHE A 57 -6.79 -6.34 -9.97
N ILE A 58 -6.35 -5.36 -9.19
CA ILE A 58 -5.52 -5.58 -8.00
C ILE A 58 -6.27 -6.44 -6.97
N ASN A 59 -7.54 -6.15 -6.69
CA ASN A 59 -8.35 -6.95 -5.76
C ASN A 59 -8.51 -8.42 -6.19
N GLN A 60 -8.53 -8.72 -7.50
CA GLN A 60 -8.56 -10.10 -7.98
C GLN A 60 -7.20 -10.80 -7.84
N ASN A 61 -6.10 -10.07 -8.06
CA ASN A 61 -4.75 -10.63 -8.04
C ASN A 61 -4.16 -10.75 -6.62
N ILE A 62 -4.47 -9.80 -5.72
CA ILE A 62 -4.04 -9.85 -4.32
C ILE A 62 -5.07 -10.55 -3.44
N LYS A 63 -5.72 -11.61 -3.93
CA LYS A 63 -6.20 -12.65 -3.00
C LYS A 63 -5.01 -13.45 -2.45
N SER A 64 -4.02 -12.73 -1.91
CA SER A 64 -2.98 -13.25 -1.04
C SER A 64 -3.66 -13.67 0.24
N LYS A 65 -3.34 -14.87 0.73
CA LYS A 65 -3.86 -15.36 2.02
C LYS A 65 -3.25 -14.61 3.22
N VAL A 66 -2.25 -13.76 2.99
CA VAL A 66 -1.41 -13.16 4.04
C VAL A 66 -1.86 -11.74 4.42
N TYR A 67 -2.25 -10.92 3.44
CA TYR A 67 -2.65 -9.52 3.69
C TYR A 67 -4.02 -9.20 3.10
N SER A 68 -4.82 -8.45 3.86
CA SER A 68 -6.03 -7.80 3.37
C SER A 68 -5.71 -6.37 2.97
N ILE A 69 -6.20 -5.93 1.81
CA ILE A 69 -5.96 -4.58 1.31
C ILE A 69 -7.28 -3.83 1.24
N ILE A 70 -7.28 -2.61 1.77
CA ILE A 70 -8.41 -1.69 1.75
C ILE A 70 -8.00 -0.47 0.96
N PHE A 71 -8.75 -0.16 -0.09
CA PHE A 71 -8.53 1.04 -0.89
C PHE A 71 -9.48 2.15 -0.47
N SER A 72 -8.96 3.36 -0.30
CA SER A 72 -9.79 4.55 -0.19
C SER A 72 -10.17 5.10 -1.57
N GLU A 73 -11.27 5.84 -1.61
CA GLU A 73 -11.56 6.76 -2.73
C GLU A 73 -10.39 7.75 -2.88
N ARG A 74 -10.14 8.18 -4.12
CA ARG A 74 -9.19 9.28 -4.36
C ARG A 74 -9.90 10.57 -3.95
N ASP A 75 -9.20 11.45 -3.24
CA ASP A 75 -9.60 12.86 -3.20
C ASP A 75 -9.76 13.38 -4.65
N GLN A 76 -10.72 14.28 -4.90
CA GLN A 76 -10.88 14.97 -6.18
C GLN A 76 -9.75 16.00 -6.41
N LYS A 77 -8.49 15.53 -6.40
CA LYS A 77 -7.30 16.34 -6.63
C LYS A 77 -6.60 15.87 -7.90
N THR A 78 -6.36 16.80 -8.82
CA THR A 78 -5.45 16.62 -9.96
C THR A 78 -4.00 16.58 -9.47
N LYS A 79 -3.13 15.82 -10.17
CA LYS A 79 -1.70 15.67 -9.81
C LYS A 79 -1.06 17.07 -9.74
N GLY A 80 -0.38 17.40 -8.63
CA GLY A 80 0.32 18.69 -8.45
C GLY A 80 -0.18 19.62 -7.33
N SER A 81 -1.00 19.15 -6.38
CA SER A 81 -1.48 19.96 -5.25
C SER A 81 -0.61 19.92 -3.99
N GLY A 82 0.64 19.45 -4.10
CA GLY A 82 1.60 19.45 -2.99
C GLY A 82 1.91 20.86 -2.50
N THR A 83 2.05 21.01 -1.18
CA THR A 83 2.45 22.25 -0.52
C THR A 83 3.80 22.72 -1.08
N ARG A 84 3.87 23.96 -1.59
CA ARG A 84 5.15 24.65 -1.75
C ARG A 84 5.71 24.91 -0.35
N GLU A 85 6.82 24.27 -0.01
CA GLU A 85 7.70 24.86 1.00
C GLU A 85 8.30 26.14 0.38
N ILE A 86 8.11 27.25 1.09
CA ILE A 86 8.76 28.55 0.85
C ILE A 86 9.90 28.71 1.84
#